data_AF-A0A8S3U8S5-F1
#
_entry.id   AF-A0A8S3U8S5-F1
#
_cell.length_a   1.000
_cell.length_b   1.000
_cell.length_c   1.000
_cell.angle_alpha   90.00
_cell.angle_beta   90.00
_cell.angle_gamma   90.00
#
_symmetry.space_group_name_H-M   'P 1'
#
loop_
_entity.id
_entity.type
_entity.pdbx_description
1 polymer ?
#
loop_
_entity_poly.entity_id
_entity_poly.type
_entity_poly.pdbx_seq_one_letter_code
_entity_poly.pdbx_strand_id
1 'polypeptide(L)'
;MNELNLFLRYQHDIGNLIYFDDIPDLVILQPQWLVDVLKCLVSARKFQIQRNIVYNSDWKELETTGRLTEDLITQAFRGEEEGTEFILYRRHILQIMEKFDIIVKPNMAEEESVSSPDDNGESEKTKFPVHYYVPCLIKSKAISNIVDSFKVDGQDFNRTSWICMHFDFLPPAFFNHFLVNYIRRYQISLESSKHGCKLALYRGMGVFNLDSSGRIKLAVCVSRHVILFQIWKWGKHSQLSFKGIWEHAESCITGIKGDTRLMYLTL
;
A
#
# COMPACT_ATOMS: atom_id res chain seq x y z
N MET A 1 22.16 -25.37 9.82
CA MET A 1 20.87 -25.13 9.14
C MET A 1 20.05 -26.40 9.33
N ASN A 2 18.83 -26.31 9.88
CA ASN A 2 17.99 -27.49 10.19
C ASN A 2 17.55 -28.18 8.88
N GLU A 3 17.71 -29.51 8.77
CA GLU A 3 17.29 -30.29 7.58
C GLU A 3 15.83 -30.07 7.23
N LEU A 4 14.97 -29.91 8.25
CA LEU A 4 13.55 -29.58 8.06
C LEU A 4 13.35 -28.25 7.34
N ASN A 5 14.11 -27.21 7.70
CA ASN A 5 13.99 -25.90 7.06
C ASN A 5 14.47 -25.95 5.61
N LEU A 6 15.52 -26.74 5.34
CA LEU A 6 16.00 -26.95 3.97
C LEU A 6 14.92 -27.62 3.11
N PHE A 7 14.27 -28.66 3.66
CA PHE A 7 13.15 -29.34 3.00
C PHE A 7 11.98 -28.39 2.74
N LEU A 8 11.54 -27.63 3.75
CA LEU A 8 10.42 -26.69 3.62
C LEU A 8 10.69 -25.60 2.58
N ARG A 9 11.91 -25.03 2.56
CA ARG A 9 12.33 -24.05 1.53
C ARG A 9 12.31 -24.66 0.14
N TYR A 10 12.89 -25.85 -0.03
CA TYR A 10 12.87 -26.53 -1.32
C TYR A 10 11.45 -26.77 -1.83
N GLN A 11 10.54 -27.25 -0.97
CA GLN A 11 9.14 -27.47 -1.33
C GLN A 11 8.40 -26.15 -1.63
N HIS A 12 8.77 -25.07 -0.94
CA HIS A 12 8.26 -23.73 -1.23
C HIS A 12 8.69 -23.22 -2.59
N ASP A 13 9.96 -23.35 -2.93
CA ASP A 13 10.54 -22.84 -4.18
C ASP A 13 9.94 -23.52 -5.42
N ILE A 14 9.57 -24.80 -5.31
CA ILE A 14 8.88 -25.54 -6.39
C ILE A 14 7.35 -25.39 -6.36
N GLY A 15 6.81 -24.65 -5.38
CA GLY A 15 5.38 -24.33 -5.30
C GLY A 15 4.48 -25.44 -4.76
N ASN A 16 5.03 -26.44 -4.07
CA ASN A 16 4.22 -27.52 -3.48
C ASN A 16 3.55 -27.09 -2.16
N LEU A 17 4.20 -26.23 -1.39
CA LEU A 17 3.67 -25.62 -0.18
C LEU A 17 4.12 -24.16 -0.10
N ILE A 18 3.62 -23.42 0.88
CA ILE A 18 4.09 -22.06 1.17
C ILE A 18 4.69 -22.02 2.57
N TYR A 19 5.94 -21.59 2.65
CA TYR A 19 6.71 -21.46 3.88
C TYR A 19 7.55 -20.20 3.84
N PHE A 20 7.58 -19.47 4.96
CA PHE A 20 8.43 -18.30 5.13
C PHE A 20 9.22 -18.44 6.42
N ASP A 21 10.55 -18.28 6.35
CA ASP A 21 11.41 -18.39 7.54
C ASP A 21 11.07 -17.35 8.62
N ASP A 22 10.60 -16.19 8.20
CA ASP A 22 10.17 -15.08 9.06
C ASP A 22 8.71 -15.23 9.56
N ILE A 23 8.02 -16.28 9.14
CA ILE A 23 6.69 -16.68 9.63
C ILE A 23 6.71 -18.19 9.95
N PRO A 24 7.59 -18.66 10.86
CA PRO A 24 7.92 -20.07 11.01
C PRO A 24 6.76 -20.92 11.58
N ASP A 25 5.80 -20.29 12.25
CA ASP A 25 4.65 -20.95 12.88
C ASP A 25 3.54 -21.35 11.88
N LEU A 26 3.66 -20.96 10.60
CA LEU A 26 2.70 -21.28 9.56
C LEU A 26 3.37 -21.97 8.35
N VAL A 27 2.93 -23.20 8.08
CA VAL A 27 3.21 -23.91 6.83
C VAL A 27 1.88 -24.13 6.11
N ILE A 28 1.74 -23.57 4.91
CA ILE A 28 0.53 -23.74 4.10
C ILE A 28 0.77 -24.91 3.15
N LEU A 29 0.21 -26.07 3.47
CA LEU A 29 0.40 -27.31 2.71
C LEU A 29 -0.25 -27.28 1.31
N GLN A 30 -1.24 -26.42 1.11
CA GLN A 30 -1.96 -26.27 -0.16
C GLN A 30 -1.92 -24.82 -0.60
N PRO A 31 -1.10 -24.43 -1.60
CA PRO A 31 -1.01 -23.05 -2.08
C PRO A 31 -2.35 -22.44 -2.51
N GLN A 32 -3.27 -23.28 -3.01
CA GLN A 32 -4.63 -22.86 -3.38
C GLN A 32 -5.40 -22.26 -2.21
N TRP A 33 -5.16 -22.73 -0.99
CA TRP A 33 -5.76 -22.17 0.23
C TRP A 33 -5.41 -20.69 0.39
N LEU A 34 -4.14 -20.32 0.19
CA LEU A 34 -3.72 -18.91 0.26
C LEU A 34 -4.39 -18.09 -0.84
N VAL A 35 -4.47 -18.62 -2.06
CA VAL A 35 -5.15 -17.95 -3.17
C VAL A 35 -6.61 -17.67 -2.82
N ASP A 36 -7.31 -18.61 -2.18
CA ASP A 36 -8.72 -18.46 -1.81
C ASP A 36 -8.95 -17.50 -0.65
N VAL A 37 -7.98 -17.39 0.26
CA VAL A 37 -7.93 -16.35 1.30
C VAL A 37 -7.75 -14.97 0.68
N LEU A 38 -6.76 -14.82 -0.21
CA LEU A 38 -6.48 -13.54 -0.87
C LEU A 38 -7.70 -13.07 -1.68
N LYS A 39 -8.39 -13.99 -2.37
CA LYS A 39 -9.63 -13.67 -3.10
C LYS A 39 -10.72 -13.06 -2.22
N CYS A 40 -10.81 -13.38 -0.93
CA CYS A 40 -11.80 -12.76 -0.04
C CYS A 40 -11.63 -11.23 0.06
N LEU A 41 -10.40 -10.73 -0.04
CA LEU A 41 -10.09 -9.32 0.15
C LEU A 41 -9.87 -8.55 -1.15
N VAL A 42 -9.22 -9.17 -2.14
CA VAL A 42 -8.72 -8.46 -3.33
C VAL A 42 -9.39 -8.84 -4.65
N SER A 43 -10.41 -9.72 -4.65
CA SER A 43 -11.03 -10.21 -5.88
C SER A 43 -12.38 -9.59 -6.23
N ALA A 44 -12.79 -9.83 -7.48
CA ALA A 44 -14.03 -9.35 -8.07
C ALA A 44 -15.27 -9.77 -7.27
N ARG A 45 -16.26 -8.87 -7.26
CA ARG A 45 -17.60 -9.01 -6.66
C ARG A 45 -18.25 -10.40 -6.79
N LYS A 46 -17.95 -11.15 -7.85
CA LYS A 46 -18.43 -12.54 -8.04
C LYS A 46 -18.00 -13.50 -6.91
N PHE A 47 -16.76 -13.39 -6.41
CA PHE A 47 -16.28 -14.23 -5.29
C PHE A 47 -16.91 -13.82 -3.96
N GLN A 48 -17.14 -12.53 -3.76
CA GLN A 48 -17.84 -12.01 -2.58
C GLN A 48 -19.30 -12.51 -2.56
N ILE A 49 -19.98 -12.51 -3.71
CA ILE A 49 -21.34 -13.04 -3.87
C ILE A 49 -21.38 -14.55 -3.57
N GLN A 50 -20.40 -15.33 -4.05
CA GLN A 50 -20.33 -16.77 -3.78
C GLN A 50 -20.19 -17.10 -2.30
N ARG A 51 -19.60 -16.21 -1.50
CA ARG A 51 -19.41 -16.38 -0.05
C ARG A 51 -20.46 -15.65 0.80
N ASN A 52 -21.58 -15.23 0.21
CA ASN A 52 -22.65 -14.47 0.88
C ASN A 52 -22.16 -13.20 1.60
N ILE A 53 -21.03 -12.63 1.18
CA ILE A 53 -20.53 -11.40 1.78
C ILE A 53 -21.53 -10.29 1.43
N VAL A 54 -22.18 -9.73 2.45
CA VAL A 54 -23.13 -8.63 2.28
C VAL A 54 -22.39 -7.42 1.74
N TYR A 55 -22.53 -7.19 0.43
CA TYR A 55 -21.91 -6.07 -0.25
C TYR A 55 -22.57 -4.76 0.21
N ASN A 56 -21.95 -4.11 1.20
CA ASN A 56 -22.42 -2.90 1.85
C ASN A 56 -21.63 -1.66 1.37
N SER A 57 -21.84 -0.53 2.03
CA SER A 57 -21.10 0.72 1.78
C SER A 57 -19.58 0.57 1.93
N ASP A 58 -19.12 -0.28 2.83
CA ASP A 58 -17.72 -0.39 3.23
C ASP A 58 -16.92 -1.12 2.14
N TRP A 59 -17.50 -2.15 1.52
CA TRP A 59 -16.92 -2.80 0.34
C TRP A 59 -16.79 -1.84 -0.85
N LYS A 60 -17.78 -0.97 -1.03
CA LYS A 60 -17.72 0.09 -2.06
C LYS A 60 -16.65 1.14 -1.72
N GLU A 61 -16.45 1.46 -0.43
CA GLU A 61 -15.35 2.32 0.01
C GLU A 61 -14.01 1.67 -0.32
N LEU A 62 -13.79 0.41 0.04
CA LEU A 62 -12.58 -0.35 -0.31
C LEU A 62 -12.27 -0.31 -1.82
N GLU A 63 -13.26 -0.55 -2.69
CA GLU A 63 -13.07 -0.49 -4.15
C GLU A 63 -12.77 0.92 -4.69
N THR A 64 -13.00 1.98 -3.91
CA THR A 64 -12.82 3.37 -4.35
C THR A 64 -11.57 4.01 -3.76
N THR A 65 -11.26 3.71 -2.50
CA THR A 65 -10.16 4.32 -1.74
C THR A 65 -9.01 3.33 -1.49
N GLY A 66 -9.26 2.03 -1.66
CA GLY A 66 -8.38 0.96 -1.21
C GLY A 66 -8.30 0.80 0.30
N ARG A 67 -9.10 1.55 1.09
CA ARG A 67 -9.06 1.47 2.55
C ARG A 67 -9.68 0.16 3.02
N LEU A 68 -8.86 -0.64 3.68
CA LEU A 68 -9.25 -1.92 4.27
C LEU A 68 -9.33 -1.76 5.80
N THR A 69 -10.56 -1.84 6.32
CA THR A 69 -10.86 -1.72 7.75
C THR A 69 -10.77 -3.07 8.46
N GLU A 70 -10.64 -3.03 9.77
CA GLU A 70 -10.62 -4.24 10.61
C GLU A 70 -11.92 -5.04 10.54
N ASP A 71 -13.05 -4.35 10.41
CA ASP A 71 -14.37 -4.99 10.25
C ASP A 71 -14.47 -5.72 8.92
N LEU A 72 -13.97 -5.13 7.83
CA LEU A 72 -13.92 -5.78 6.52
C LEU A 72 -13.02 -7.01 6.53
N ILE A 73 -11.85 -6.94 7.19
CA ILE A 73 -10.96 -8.10 7.38
C ILE A 73 -11.69 -9.22 8.14
N THR A 74 -12.37 -8.85 9.23
CA THR A 74 -13.10 -9.81 10.08
C THR A 74 -14.23 -10.47 9.31
N GLN A 75 -15.03 -9.70 8.56
CA GLN A 75 -16.12 -10.21 7.73
C GLN A 75 -15.57 -11.13 6.62
N ALA A 76 -14.50 -10.71 5.93
CA ALA A 76 -13.91 -11.47 4.84
C ALA A 76 -13.31 -12.83 5.28
N PHE A 77 -12.81 -12.91 6.53
CA PHE A 77 -12.12 -14.08 7.05
C PHE A 77 -12.98 -15.00 7.92
N ARG A 78 -14.15 -14.53 8.40
CA ARG A 78 -15.09 -15.40 9.13
C ARG A 78 -15.75 -16.42 8.21
N GLY A 79 -16.17 -16.00 7.01
CA GLY A 79 -16.92 -16.86 6.08
C GLY A 79 -18.24 -17.37 6.69
N GLU A 80 -19.08 -18.02 5.89
CA GLU A 80 -20.28 -18.73 6.38
C GLU A 80 -20.16 -20.26 6.25
N GLU A 81 -19.16 -20.76 5.52
CA GLU A 81 -18.97 -22.19 5.27
C GLU A 81 -18.08 -22.86 6.34
N GLU A 82 -18.54 -23.97 6.90
CA GLU A 82 -17.75 -24.81 7.81
C GLU A 82 -16.40 -25.20 7.17
N GLY A 83 -15.30 -24.99 7.90
CA GLY A 83 -13.94 -25.26 7.42
C GLY A 83 -13.22 -24.07 6.75
N THR A 84 -13.85 -22.91 6.67
CA THR A 84 -13.26 -21.67 6.08
C THR A 84 -12.87 -20.61 7.11
N GLU A 85 -12.59 -21.00 8.36
CA GLU A 85 -12.21 -20.10 9.46
C GLU A 85 -10.78 -19.52 9.28
N PHE A 86 -10.56 -18.79 8.18
CA PHE A 86 -9.31 -18.07 7.91
C PHE A 86 -8.98 -17.09 9.03
N ILE A 87 -10.00 -16.66 9.78
CA ILE A 87 -9.88 -15.79 10.95
C ILE A 87 -8.88 -16.33 11.99
N LEU A 88 -8.76 -17.65 12.15
CA LEU A 88 -7.78 -18.29 13.05
C LEU A 88 -6.33 -17.96 12.66
N TYR A 89 -6.09 -17.83 11.35
CA TYR A 89 -4.79 -17.52 10.77
C TYR A 89 -4.61 -16.04 10.41
N ARG A 90 -5.56 -15.17 10.80
CA ARG A 90 -5.61 -13.75 10.43
C ARG A 90 -4.26 -13.05 10.53
N ARG A 91 -3.57 -13.19 11.68
CA ARG A 91 -2.28 -12.53 11.90
C ARG A 91 -1.25 -12.93 10.84
N HIS A 92 -1.12 -14.23 10.57
CA HIS A 92 -0.17 -14.75 9.60
C HIS A 92 -0.56 -14.35 8.17
N ILE A 93 -1.85 -14.40 7.83
CA ILE A 93 -2.35 -13.98 6.52
C ILE A 93 -2.00 -12.52 6.25
N LEU A 94 -2.25 -11.62 7.22
CA LEU A 94 -1.92 -10.20 7.06
C LEU A 94 -0.41 -9.98 6.92
N GLN A 95 0.41 -10.71 7.68
CA GLN A 95 1.88 -10.68 7.52
C GLN A 95 2.30 -11.11 6.10
N ILE A 96 1.70 -12.17 5.56
CA ILE A 96 1.96 -12.63 4.18
C ILE A 96 1.51 -11.58 3.16
N MET A 97 0.34 -10.97 3.34
CA MET A 97 -0.16 -9.93 2.44
C MET A 97 0.71 -8.66 2.46
N GLU A 98 1.23 -8.27 3.63
CA GLU A 98 2.20 -7.18 3.75
C GLU A 98 3.54 -7.54 3.10
N LYS A 99 4.01 -8.78 3.27
CA LYS A 99 5.25 -9.29 2.65
C LYS A 99 5.19 -9.29 1.12
N PHE A 100 4.02 -9.56 0.55
CA PHE A 100 3.78 -9.51 -0.90
C PHE A 100 3.33 -8.12 -1.41
N ASP A 101 3.34 -7.11 -0.56
CA ASP A 101 2.91 -5.73 -0.88
C ASP A 101 1.51 -5.66 -1.51
N ILE A 102 0.65 -6.60 -1.12
CA ILE A 102 -0.77 -6.61 -1.46
C ILE A 102 -1.48 -5.55 -0.61
N ILE A 103 -1.10 -5.47 0.66
CA ILE A 103 -1.59 -4.47 1.61
C ILE A 103 -0.44 -3.70 2.23
N VAL A 104 -0.74 -2.51 2.73
CA VAL A 104 0.23 -1.66 3.42
C VAL A 104 -0.43 -0.88 4.54
N LYS A 105 0.23 -0.84 5.70
CA LYS A 105 -0.08 0.13 6.74
C LYS A 105 0.63 1.44 6.41
N PRO A 106 -0.11 2.55 6.28
CA PRO A 106 0.51 3.85 6.08
C PRO A 106 1.30 4.26 7.32
N ASN A 107 2.41 4.96 7.10
CA ASN A 107 3.08 5.69 8.16
C ASN A 107 2.25 6.95 8.48
N MET A 108 1.20 6.77 9.26
CA MET A 108 0.47 7.89 9.85
C MET A 108 1.24 8.27 11.10
N ALA A 109 1.58 9.56 11.26
CA ALA A 109 1.91 10.07 12.58
C ALA A 109 0.77 9.65 13.50
N GLU A 110 1.09 9.01 14.63
CA GLU A 110 0.11 8.68 15.65
C GLU A 110 -0.72 9.95 15.87
N GLU A 111 -2.01 9.92 15.54
CA GLU A 111 -2.89 10.96 16.02
C GLU A 111 -2.83 10.83 17.54
N GLU A 112 -2.02 11.68 18.18
CA GLU A 112 -2.07 11.88 19.62
C GLU A 112 -3.51 12.24 19.92
N SER A 113 -4.27 11.23 20.34
CA SER A 113 -5.57 11.44 20.94
C SER A 113 -5.32 12.36 22.12
N VAL A 114 -5.77 13.60 22.02
CA VAL A 114 -5.88 14.51 23.16
C VAL A 114 -6.84 13.84 24.13
N SER A 115 -6.30 13.02 25.03
CA SER A 115 -7.00 12.62 26.23
C SER A 115 -6.91 13.79 27.19
N SER A 116 -8.01 14.53 27.34
CA SER A 116 -8.25 15.23 28.59
C SER A 116 -8.12 14.20 29.73
N PRO A 117 -7.44 14.52 30.83
CA PRO A 117 -7.33 13.60 31.95
C PRO A 117 -8.68 13.57 32.67
N ASP A 118 -9.49 12.55 32.37
CA ASP A 118 -10.60 12.18 33.24
C ASP A 118 -10.04 11.34 34.39
N ASP A 119 -10.08 11.95 35.56
CA ASP A 119 -9.80 11.37 36.86
C ASP A 119 -10.91 10.37 37.18
N ASN A 120 -10.80 9.14 36.67
CA ASN A 120 -11.35 7.91 37.26
C ASN A 120 -10.88 6.70 36.44
N GLY A 121 -10.08 5.86 37.09
CA GLY A 121 -9.37 4.74 36.47
C GLY A 121 -10.29 3.68 35.86
N GLU A 122 -10.27 3.61 34.53
CA GLU A 122 -10.23 2.39 33.73
C GLU A 122 -9.70 2.78 32.34
N SER A 123 -8.41 2.53 32.07
CA SER A 123 -7.81 2.80 30.77
C SER A 123 -8.25 1.74 29.76
N GLU A 124 -9.48 1.85 29.25
CA GLU A 124 -9.77 1.34 27.91
C GLU A 124 -9.07 2.26 26.90
N LYS A 125 -7.82 1.92 26.57
CA LYS A 125 -7.18 2.45 25.37
C LYS A 125 -8.02 2.00 24.19
N THR A 126 -8.96 2.84 23.74
CA THR A 126 -9.61 2.73 22.45
C THR A 126 -8.55 2.94 21.37
N LYS A 127 -7.74 1.89 21.12
CA LYS A 127 -6.83 1.82 19.99
C LYS A 127 -7.70 2.01 18.75
N PHE A 128 -7.56 3.15 18.07
CA PHE A 128 -8.08 3.33 16.74
C PHE A 128 -7.71 2.10 15.88
N PRO A 129 -8.64 1.54 15.09
CA PRO A 129 -8.36 0.32 14.35
C PRO A 129 -7.24 0.59 13.34
N VAL A 130 -6.21 -0.24 13.36
CA VAL A 130 -5.12 -0.19 12.39
C VAL A 130 -5.70 -0.39 11.00
N HIS A 131 -5.63 0.63 10.15
CA HIS A 131 -6.15 0.57 8.79
C HIS A 131 -5.04 0.15 7.81
N TYR A 132 -5.40 -0.73 6.88
CA TYR A 132 -4.55 -1.07 5.74
C TYR A 132 -5.05 -0.38 4.47
N TYR A 133 -4.18 -0.23 3.47
CA TYR A 133 -4.54 0.12 2.12
C TYR A 133 -4.21 -1.03 1.17
N VAL A 134 -5.04 -1.19 0.14
CA VAL A 134 -4.89 -2.17 -0.95
C VAL A 134 -4.63 -1.42 -2.26
N PRO A 135 -3.38 -1.11 -2.61
CA PRO A 135 -3.03 -0.24 -3.75
C PRO A 135 -3.66 -0.65 -5.08
N CYS A 136 -3.76 -1.97 -5.33
CA CYS A 136 -4.29 -2.49 -6.58
C CYS A 136 -5.80 -2.24 -6.74
N LEU A 137 -6.56 -2.02 -5.66
CA LEU A 137 -8.01 -1.78 -5.71
C LEU A 137 -8.38 -0.30 -5.87
N ILE A 138 -7.47 0.62 -5.59
CA ILE A 138 -7.75 2.06 -5.60
C ILE A 138 -8.23 2.49 -6.99
N LYS A 139 -9.16 3.45 -7.06
CA LYS A 139 -9.57 4.00 -8.36
C LYS A 139 -8.50 4.92 -8.95
N SER A 140 -8.38 4.89 -10.26
CA SER A 140 -7.59 5.87 -11.01
C SER A 140 -8.32 7.21 -11.05
N LYS A 141 -7.55 8.29 -11.11
CA LYS A 141 -8.04 9.66 -11.36
C LYS A 141 -7.09 10.30 -12.37
N ALA A 142 -7.62 11.14 -13.26
CA ALA A 142 -6.78 11.85 -14.24
C ALA A 142 -5.76 12.73 -13.50
N ILE A 143 -4.50 12.71 -13.95
CA ILE A 143 -3.40 13.47 -13.32
C ILE A 143 -3.74 14.97 -13.25
N SER A 144 -4.37 15.52 -14.29
CA SER A 144 -4.85 16.91 -14.29
C SER A 144 -5.77 17.20 -13.10
N ASN A 145 -6.74 16.33 -12.87
CA ASN A 145 -7.72 16.49 -11.79
C ASN A 145 -7.10 16.30 -10.40
N ILE A 146 -5.98 15.57 -10.31
CA ILE A 146 -5.19 15.47 -9.08
C ILE A 146 -4.39 16.75 -8.89
N VAL A 147 -3.66 17.23 -9.91
CA VAL A 147 -2.91 18.49 -9.84
C VAL A 147 -3.83 19.66 -9.47
N ASP A 148 -5.02 19.72 -10.05
CA ASP A 148 -6.00 20.78 -9.78
C ASP A 148 -6.52 20.75 -8.33
N SER A 149 -6.61 19.58 -7.68
CA SER A 149 -7.08 19.49 -6.29
C SER A 149 -6.07 19.97 -5.25
N PHE A 150 -4.82 20.23 -5.67
CA PHE A 150 -3.78 20.80 -4.83
C PHE A 150 -3.61 22.32 -5.02
N LYS A 151 -4.29 22.94 -5.98
CA LYS A 151 -4.27 24.40 -6.14
C LYS A 151 -5.00 25.05 -4.96
N VAL A 152 -4.39 26.04 -4.32
CA VAL A 152 -4.96 26.77 -3.18
C VAL A 152 -5.42 28.13 -3.68
N ASP A 153 -6.70 28.46 -3.51
CA ASP A 153 -7.30 29.74 -3.95
C ASP A 153 -7.03 30.08 -5.44
N GLY A 154 -6.95 29.04 -6.28
CA GLY A 154 -6.64 29.17 -7.70
C GLY A 154 -5.17 29.48 -8.02
N GLN A 155 -4.30 29.62 -7.01
CA GLN A 155 -2.87 29.79 -7.21
C GLN A 155 -2.19 28.45 -7.49
N ASP A 156 -1.35 28.45 -8.53
CA ASP A 156 -0.50 27.31 -8.88
C ASP A 156 0.66 27.18 -7.89
N PHE A 157 1.32 26.03 -7.93
CA PHE A 157 2.52 25.74 -7.16
C PHE A 157 3.70 25.51 -8.09
N ASN A 158 4.91 25.70 -7.56
CA ASN A 158 6.11 25.47 -8.34
C ASN A 158 6.32 23.98 -8.52
N ARG A 159 6.58 23.57 -9.76
CA ARG A 159 6.83 22.18 -10.14
C ARG A 159 8.24 22.05 -10.70
N THR A 160 8.94 21.01 -10.29
CA THR A 160 10.19 20.62 -10.97
C THR A 160 9.88 20.01 -12.33
N SER A 161 10.92 19.83 -13.14
CA SER A 161 10.86 18.85 -14.24
C SER A 161 10.56 17.45 -13.70
N TRP A 162 9.96 16.61 -14.55
CA TRP A 162 9.79 15.20 -14.25
C TRP A 162 11.14 14.49 -14.30
N ILE A 163 11.40 13.66 -13.30
CA ILE A 163 12.45 12.63 -13.38
C ILE A 163 11.78 11.32 -13.74
N CYS A 164 12.38 10.61 -14.68
CA CYS A 164 11.81 9.41 -15.26
C CYS A 164 12.75 8.23 -15.02
N MET A 165 12.16 7.09 -14.68
CA MET A 165 12.83 5.80 -14.64
C MET A 165 12.18 4.92 -15.69
N HIS A 166 12.94 4.63 -16.76
CA HIS A 166 12.47 3.87 -17.91
C HIS A 166 12.78 2.39 -17.73
N PHE A 167 11.82 1.54 -18.06
CA PHE A 167 11.94 0.09 -18.06
C PHE A 167 11.66 -0.46 -19.46
N ASP A 168 12.36 -1.51 -19.86
CA ASP A 168 12.03 -2.23 -21.10
C ASP A 168 10.65 -2.90 -20.98
N PHE A 169 10.38 -3.43 -19.78
CA PHE A 169 9.08 -3.97 -19.39
C PHE A 169 8.80 -3.64 -17.93
N LEU A 170 7.61 -3.12 -17.68
CA LEU A 170 7.12 -2.79 -16.34
C LEU A 170 5.87 -3.63 -16.05
N PRO A 171 5.96 -4.67 -15.21
CA PRO A 171 4.79 -5.48 -14.86
C PRO A 171 3.70 -4.62 -14.22
N PRO A 172 2.41 -4.81 -14.54
CA PRO A 172 1.34 -3.99 -13.98
C PRO A 172 1.30 -3.95 -12.44
N ALA A 173 1.65 -5.06 -11.79
CA ALA A 173 1.69 -5.17 -10.33
C ALA A 173 2.91 -4.48 -9.70
N PHE A 174 3.99 -4.27 -10.47
CA PHE A 174 5.24 -3.74 -9.95
C PHE A 174 5.11 -2.30 -9.45
N PHE A 175 4.24 -1.49 -10.08
CA PHE A 175 3.98 -0.15 -9.55
C PHE A 175 3.30 -0.17 -8.18
N ASN A 176 2.51 -1.20 -7.84
CA ASN A 176 1.95 -1.32 -6.51
C ASN A 176 3.06 -1.55 -5.47
N HIS A 177 4.06 -2.37 -5.80
CA HIS A 177 5.25 -2.55 -4.95
C HIS A 177 5.97 -1.21 -4.71
N PHE A 178 6.18 -0.42 -5.77
CA PHE A 178 6.70 0.94 -5.65
C PHE A 178 5.82 1.77 -4.71
N LEU A 179 4.52 1.85 -4.97
CA LEU A 179 3.60 2.67 -4.19
C LEU A 179 3.59 2.28 -2.70
N VAL A 180 3.63 0.98 -2.38
CA VAL A 180 3.73 0.48 -1.01
C VAL A 180 4.99 0.99 -0.31
N ASN A 181 6.15 0.94 -0.97
CA ASN A 181 7.40 1.46 -0.40
C ASN A 181 7.32 2.95 -0.08
N TYR A 182 6.71 3.75 -0.97
CA TYR A 182 6.51 5.18 -0.73
C TYR A 182 5.48 5.44 0.39
N ILE A 183 4.41 4.64 0.49
CA ILE A 183 3.43 4.72 1.59
C ILE A 183 4.08 4.40 2.95
N ARG A 184 5.02 3.45 3.01
CA ARG A 184 5.76 3.13 4.24
C ARG A 184 6.74 4.24 4.62
N ARG A 185 7.34 4.90 3.63
CA ARG A 185 8.41 5.88 3.84
C ARG A 185 7.90 7.29 4.13
N TYR A 186 6.81 7.71 3.49
CA TYR A 186 6.35 9.09 3.52
C TYR A 186 4.88 9.17 3.93
N GLN A 187 4.53 10.24 4.65
CA GLN A 187 3.14 10.55 4.92
C GLN A 187 2.41 10.89 3.61
N ILE A 188 1.28 10.23 3.37
CA ILE A 188 0.46 10.49 2.19
C ILE A 188 -0.14 11.90 2.29
N SER A 189 -0.09 12.67 1.20
CA SER A 189 -0.69 14.00 1.14
C SER A 189 -2.22 13.94 1.15
N LEU A 190 -2.84 14.99 1.68
CA LEU A 190 -4.28 15.19 1.61
C LEU A 190 -4.61 16.12 0.44
N GLU A 191 -5.60 15.74 -0.37
CA GLU A 191 -6.25 16.61 -1.34
C GLU A 191 -7.54 17.22 -0.75
N SER A 192 -7.82 18.47 -1.10
CA SER A 192 -9.09 19.10 -0.77
C SER A 192 -10.21 18.49 -1.62
N SER A 193 -11.30 18.08 -0.99
CA SER A 193 -12.50 17.60 -1.68
C SER A 193 -13.74 18.29 -1.12
N LYS A 194 -14.83 18.28 -1.90
CA LYS A 194 -16.14 18.84 -1.49
C LYS A 194 -16.70 18.21 -0.20
N HIS A 195 -16.23 17.01 0.16
CA HIS A 195 -16.70 16.24 1.31
C HIS A 195 -15.65 16.09 2.41
N GLY A 196 -14.62 16.95 2.42
CA GLY A 196 -13.51 16.91 3.38
C GLY A 196 -12.16 16.60 2.73
N CYS A 197 -11.17 16.23 3.54
CA CYS A 197 -9.85 15.87 3.05
C CYS A 197 -9.82 14.39 2.64
N LYS A 198 -9.23 14.08 1.48
CA LYS A 198 -9.02 12.71 1.01
C LYS A 198 -7.53 12.45 0.83
N LEU A 199 -7.06 11.25 1.14
CA LEU A 199 -5.70 10.85 0.81
C LEU A 199 -5.49 10.86 -0.71
N ALA A 200 -4.38 11.47 -1.13
CA ALA A 200 -3.98 11.57 -2.53
C ALA A 200 -3.27 10.30 -2.99
N LEU A 201 -4.03 9.19 -2.94
CA LEU A 201 -3.62 7.87 -3.37
C LEU A 201 -4.59 7.38 -4.43
N TYR A 202 -4.05 6.94 -5.57
CA TYR A 202 -4.81 6.52 -6.76
C TYR A 202 -4.13 5.32 -7.41
N ARG A 203 -4.88 4.54 -8.17
CA ARG A 203 -4.25 3.52 -9.01
C ARG A 203 -3.33 4.20 -10.02
N GLY A 204 -2.05 3.86 -9.94
CA GLY A 204 -1.00 4.41 -10.79
C GLY A 204 -0.42 5.75 -10.33
N MET A 205 -0.81 6.28 -9.15
CA MET A 205 -0.26 7.55 -8.64
C MET A 205 -0.41 7.71 -7.13
N GLY A 206 0.61 8.27 -6.47
CA GLY A 206 0.54 8.75 -5.10
C GLY A 206 1.19 10.12 -4.96
N VAL A 207 0.69 10.92 -4.02
CA VAL A 207 1.29 12.21 -3.63
C VAL A 207 1.66 12.14 -2.15
N PHE A 208 2.91 12.47 -1.84
CA PHE A 208 3.50 12.27 -0.52
C PHE A 208 4.12 13.56 0.01
N ASN A 209 4.03 13.81 1.32
CA ASN A 209 4.73 14.92 1.95
C ASN A 209 6.23 14.59 2.06
N LEU A 210 7.08 15.46 1.54
CA LEU A 210 8.54 15.36 1.69
C LEU A 210 9.05 16.11 2.93
N ASP A 211 8.22 16.96 3.51
CA ASP A 211 8.52 17.73 4.70
C ASP A 211 7.35 17.73 5.68
N SER A 212 7.63 17.98 6.97
CA SER A 212 6.60 18.03 8.01
C SER A 212 5.62 19.19 7.82
N SER A 213 6.01 20.24 7.10
CA SER A 213 5.13 21.39 6.81
C SER A 213 4.08 21.10 5.74
N GLY A 214 4.23 20.01 4.98
CA GLY A 214 3.37 19.65 3.86
C GLY A 214 3.48 20.60 2.65
N ARG A 215 4.39 21.57 2.67
CA ARG A 215 4.63 22.53 1.58
C ARG A 215 5.47 21.96 0.45
N ILE A 216 6.08 20.80 0.67
CA ILE A 216 6.84 20.11 -0.35
C ILE A 216 6.27 18.72 -0.50
N LYS A 217 5.82 18.42 -1.71
CA LYS A 217 5.19 17.15 -2.03
C LYS A 217 5.94 16.43 -3.15
N LEU A 218 5.95 15.12 -3.10
CA LEU A 218 6.42 14.24 -4.16
C LEU A 218 5.23 13.57 -4.81
N ALA A 219 5.02 13.85 -6.10
CA ALA A 219 4.14 13.06 -6.95
C ALA A 219 4.95 11.90 -7.55
N VAL A 220 4.46 10.67 -7.34
CA VAL A 220 4.98 9.45 -7.96
C VAL A 220 3.86 8.85 -8.81
N CYS A 221 4.09 8.64 -10.09
CA CYS A 221 3.10 8.01 -10.96
C CYS A 221 3.73 7.07 -11.98
N VAL A 222 2.89 6.23 -12.61
CA VAL A 222 3.30 5.34 -13.69
C VAL A 222 2.58 5.71 -14.97
N SER A 223 3.32 5.64 -16.08
CA SER A 223 2.77 5.71 -17.43
C SER A 223 3.50 4.73 -18.33
N ARG A 224 2.78 3.75 -18.88
CA ARG A 224 3.35 2.67 -19.71
C ARG A 224 4.48 1.94 -18.98
N HIS A 225 5.71 2.07 -19.46
CA HIS A 225 6.92 1.46 -18.88
C HIS A 225 7.82 2.48 -18.18
N VAL A 226 7.24 3.58 -17.70
CA VAL A 226 7.98 4.65 -17.04
C VAL A 226 7.37 4.95 -15.68
N ILE A 227 8.22 5.00 -14.66
CA ILE A 227 7.89 5.57 -13.36
C ILE A 227 8.38 7.02 -13.34
N LEU A 228 7.52 7.92 -12.89
CA LEU A 228 7.65 9.36 -13.00
C LEU A 228 7.62 10.00 -11.61
N PHE A 229 8.55 10.92 -11.36
CA PHE A 229 8.70 11.65 -10.11
C PHE A 229 8.68 13.16 -10.36
N GLN A 230 7.90 13.91 -9.57
CA GLN A 230 7.89 15.36 -9.62
C GLN A 230 7.75 15.95 -8.21
N ILE A 231 8.52 16.99 -7.93
CA ILE A 231 8.42 17.73 -6.67
C ILE A 231 7.53 18.95 -6.88
N TRP A 232 6.56 19.12 -5.99
CA TRP A 232 5.63 20.24 -5.93
C TRP A 232 5.97 21.09 -4.70
N LYS A 233 6.05 22.42 -4.87
CA LYS A 233 6.52 23.34 -3.81
C LYS A 233 5.60 24.55 -3.66
N TRP A 234 5.22 24.84 -2.42
CA TRP A 234 4.53 26.06 -2.01
C TRP A 234 5.48 26.98 -1.22
N GLY A 235 5.66 28.21 -1.68
CA GLY A 235 6.51 29.21 -1.02
C GLY A 235 7.97 29.26 -1.53
N LYS A 236 8.85 29.91 -0.75
CA LYS A 236 10.24 30.20 -1.17
C LYS A 236 11.09 28.93 -1.29
N HIS A 237 12.05 28.97 -2.23
CA HIS A 237 12.91 27.86 -2.63
C HIS A 237 13.70 27.27 -1.44
N SER A 238 13.29 26.09 -0.98
CA SER A 238 14.21 25.14 -0.38
C SER A 238 14.87 24.34 -1.51
N GLN A 239 16.20 24.27 -1.49
CA GLN A 239 16.91 23.29 -2.32
C GLN A 239 16.64 21.91 -1.75
N LEU A 240 15.90 21.10 -2.50
CA LEU A 240 15.76 19.68 -2.24
C LEU A 240 16.49 18.96 -3.35
N SER A 241 17.39 18.07 -2.95
CA SER A 241 18.08 17.19 -3.88
C SER A 241 17.19 16.01 -4.22
N PHE A 242 17.15 15.65 -5.50
CA PHE A 242 16.51 14.42 -5.96
C PHE A 242 17.28 13.16 -5.55
N LYS A 243 18.54 13.30 -5.08
CA LYS A 243 19.41 12.18 -4.74
C LYS A 243 18.73 11.16 -3.82
N GLY A 244 18.15 11.60 -2.70
CA GLY A 244 17.50 10.67 -1.76
C GLY A 244 16.19 10.06 -2.28
N ILE A 245 15.50 10.72 -3.22
CA ILE A 245 14.31 10.17 -3.88
C ILE A 245 14.73 9.08 -4.88
N TRP A 246 15.80 9.35 -5.64
CA TRP A 246 16.36 8.44 -6.63
C TRP A 246 16.97 7.19 -5.98
N GLU A 247 17.79 7.36 -4.95
CA GLU A 247 18.37 6.24 -4.16
C GLU A 247 17.25 5.36 -3.58
N HIS A 248 16.15 5.95 -3.12
CA HIS A 248 15.00 5.18 -2.65
C HIS A 248 14.30 4.42 -3.80
N ALA A 249 14.09 5.06 -4.94
CA ALA A 249 13.51 4.40 -6.12
C ALA A 249 14.37 3.22 -6.59
N GLU A 250 15.70 3.38 -6.64
CA GLU A 250 16.63 2.30 -6.95
C GLU A 250 16.53 1.16 -5.92
N SER A 251 16.43 1.47 -4.63
CA SER A 251 16.28 0.45 -3.59
C SER A 251 15.00 -0.40 -3.74
N CYS A 252 13.92 0.18 -4.28
CA CYS A 252 12.68 -0.54 -4.59
C CYS A 252 12.86 -1.56 -5.74
N ILE A 253 13.82 -1.32 -6.64
CA ILE A 253 14.17 -2.26 -7.70
C ILE A 253 15.07 -3.35 -7.15
N THR A 254 16.17 -2.96 -6.48
CA THR A 254 17.21 -3.90 -6.04
C THR A 254 16.78 -4.77 -4.86
N GLY A 255 15.76 -4.35 -4.10
CA GLY A 255 15.14 -5.13 -3.03
C GLY A 255 14.37 -6.36 -3.53
N ILE A 256 14.02 -6.38 -4.81
CA ILE A 256 13.51 -7.57 -5.49
C ILE A 256 14.73 -8.40 -5.85
N LYS A 257 15.04 -9.40 -5.01
CA LYS A 257 16.11 -10.39 -5.26
C LYS A 257 15.83 -11.12 -6.58
N GLY A 258 16.29 -10.52 -7.66
CA GLY A 258 16.16 -10.97 -9.04
C GLY A 258 17.07 -10.07 -9.86
N ASP A 259 18.20 -10.64 -10.24
CA ASP A 259 19.34 -10.03 -10.95
C ASP A 259 18.88 -9.08 -12.07
N THR A 260 18.73 -7.79 -11.75
CA THR A 260 18.42 -6.74 -12.72
C THR A 260 19.68 -5.91 -12.91
N ARG A 261 20.38 -6.16 -14.01
CA ARG A 261 21.48 -5.31 -14.48
C ARG A 261 20.92 -3.92 -14.80
N LEU A 262 21.13 -2.98 -13.89
CA LEU A 262 20.99 -1.56 -14.15
C LEU A 262 22.03 -1.16 -15.21
N MET A 263 21.61 -0.97 -16.45
CA MET A 263 22.41 -0.21 -17.42
C MET A 263 22.23 1.27 -17.10
N TYR A 264 23.28 1.87 -16.52
CA TYR A 264 23.39 3.31 -16.38
C TYR A 264 23.50 3.95 -17.78
N LEU A 265 22.50 4.73 -18.18
CA LEU A 265 22.67 5.76 -19.19
C LEU A 265 23.02 7.05 -18.44
N THR A 266 24.32 7.35 -18.41
CA THR A 266 24.84 8.64 -18.01
C THR A 266 24.39 9.69 -19.02
N LEU A 267 23.68 10.73 -18.55
CA LEU A 267 23.56 12.00 -19.27
C LEU A 267 24.65 12.94 -18.75
#